data_AF-A0AAQ3WNT1-F1
#
_entry.id   AF-A0AAQ3WNT1-F1
#
_cell.length_a   1.000
_cell.length_b   1.000
_cell.length_c   1.000
_cell.angle_alpha   90.00
_cell.angle_beta   90.00
_cell.angle_gamma   90.00
#
_symmetry.space_group_name_H-M   'P 1'
#
loop_
_entity.id
_entity.type
_entity.pdbx_description
1 polymer ?
#
loop_
_entity_poly.entity_id
_entity_poly.type
_entity_poly.pdbx_seq_one_letter_code
_entity_poly.pdbx_strand_id
1 'polypeptide(L)'
;FDKIIWMEIPSQVVYEDEKVCAFRDISTKASIHTVIIPKVTHGLSRPLKAEERDVKVVGSLLYAAKANLYITFMFIVSGDGR
;
A
#
# COMPACT_ATOMS: atom_id res chain seq x y z
N PHE A 1 -8.69 -0.86 -4.17
CA PHE A 1 -8.14 -0.93 -2.80
C PHE A 1 -8.89 -0.05 -1.83
N ASP A 2 -9.64 0.94 -2.32
CA ASP A 2 -10.49 1.83 -1.53
C ASP A 2 -11.35 1.08 -0.50
N LYS A 3 -12.00 -0.02 -0.88
CA LYS A 3 -12.77 -0.88 0.03
C LYS A 3 -11.99 -1.45 1.22
N ILE A 4 -10.67 -1.58 1.12
CA ILE A 4 -9.78 -1.99 2.22
C ILE A 4 -9.42 -0.76 3.09
N ILE A 5 -9.16 0.40 2.47
CA ILE A 5 -8.95 1.68 3.17
C ILE A 5 -10.20 2.07 3.99
N TRP A 6 -11.39 1.93 3.39
CA TRP A 6 -12.69 2.18 4.02
C TRP A 6 -13.16 1.04 4.93
N MET A 7 -12.33 -0.01 5.15
CA MET A 7 -12.61 -1.17 6.00
C MET A 7 -13.86 -1.98 5.61
N GLU A 8 -14.40 -1.81 4.40
CA GLU A 8 -15.52 -2.59 3.84
C GLU A 8 -15.15 -4.06 3.59
N ILE A 9 -13.87 -4.35 3.34
CA ILE A 9 -13.34 -5.70 3.19
C ILE A 9 -12.48 -6.02 4.42
N PRO A 10 -12.70 -7.16 5.11
CA PRO A 10 -11.85 -7.59 6.21
C PRO A 10 -10.38 -7.63 5.77
N SER A 11 -9.53 -6.92 6.49
CA SER A 11 -8.08 -6.93 6.28
C SER A 11 -7.37 -6.77 7.62
N GLN A 12 -6.25 -7.46 7.80
CA GLN A 12 -5.43 -7.29 9.00
C GLN A 12 -4.43 -6.17 8.76
N VAL A 13 -4.80 -4.95 9.15
CA VAL A 13 -3.89 -3.80 9.19
C VAL A 13 -2.72 -4.12 10.14
N VAL A 14 -1.50 -3.87 9.67
CA VAL A 14 -0.24 -4.10 10.40
C VAL A 14 0.60 -2.84 10.56
N TYR A 15 0.33 -1.80 9.78
CA TYR A 15 0.87 -0.45 9.95
C TYR A 15 -0.10 0.56 9.34
N GLU A 16 -0.29 1.71 9.97
CA GLU A 16 -1.08 2.80 9.43
C GLU A 16 -0.58 4.14 9.97
N ASP A 17 -0.45 5.13 9.09
CA ASP A 17 -0.15 6.52 9.46
C ASP A 17 -1.04 7.50 8.66
N GLU A 18 -0.74 8.80 8.70
CA GLU A 18 -1.51 9.83 7.97
C GLU A 18 -1.50 9.66 6.44
N LYS A 19 -0.48 9.00 5.87
CA LYS A 19 -0.19 8.95 4.43
C LYS A 19 -0.35 7.57 3.83
N VAL A 20 -0.12 6.51 4.61
CA VAL A 20 -0.15 5.12 4.11
C VAL A 20 -0.90 4.18 5.04
N CYS A 21 -1.32 3.05 4.49
CA CYS A 21 -1.84 1.90 5.22
C CYS A 21 -1.18 0.63 4.68
N ALA A 22 -0.89 -0.32 5.58
CA ALA A 22 -0.34 -1.62 5.24
C ALA A 22 -1.11 -2.74 5.93
N PHE A 23 -1.40 -3.80 5.19
CA PHE A 23 -2.20 -4.93 5.66
C PHE A 23 -1.63 -6.26 5.16
N ARG A 24 -1.90 -7.34 5.90
CA ARG A 24 -1.57 -8.70 5.43
C ARG A 24 -2.45 -9.09 4.25
N ASP A 25 -1.84 -9.72 3.26
CA ASP A 25 -2.54 -10.29 2.12
C ASP A 25 -3.15 -11.64 2.48
N ILE A 26 -4.48 -11.73 2.37
CA ILE A 26 -5.29 -12.91 2.70
C ILE A 26 -5.12 -14.03 1.66
N SER A 27 -4.65 -13.72 0.45
CA SER A 27 -4.61 -14.65 -0.68
C SER A 27 -3.33 -15.50 -0.79
N THR A 28 -2.31 -15.22 0.03
CA THR A 28 -0.97 -15.79 -0.19
C THR A 28 -0.70 -17.07 0.59
N LYS A 29 0.07 -17.98 -0.05
CA LYS A 29 0.65 -19.17 0.60
C LYS A 29 1.98 -18.90 1.32
N ALA A 30 2.47 -17.65 1.27
CA ALA A 30 3.70 -17.24 1.93
C ALA A 30 3.41 -16.93 3.41
N SER A 31 4.35 -17.28 4.30
CA SER A 31 4.17 -17.05 5.75
C SER A 31 4.07 -15.57 6.13
N ILE A 32 4.63 -14.66 5.32
CA ILE A 32 4.50 -13.22 5.48
C ILE A 32 4.41 -12.55 4.11
N HIS A 33 3.29 -11.89 3.82
CA HIS A 33 3.11 -10.97 2.70
C HIS A 33 2.31 -9.76 3.18
N THR A 34 2.85 -8.55 2.99
CA THR A 34 2.23 -7.29 3.41
C THR A 34 2.14 -6.37 2.21
N VAL A 35 0.94 -5.86 1.94
CA VAL A 35 0.68 -4.86 0.90
C VAL A 35 0.67 -3.48 1.55
N ILE A 36 1.36 -2.51 0.95
CA ILE A 36 1.39 -1.11 1.42
C ILE A 36 0.78 -0.23 0.33
N ILE A 37 -0.18 0.60 0.70
CA ILE A 37 -0.87 1.53 -0.20
C ILE A 37 -0.89 2.95 0.36
N PRO A 38 -0.84 3.99 -0.48
CA PRO A 38 -1.02 5.36 -0.03
C PRO A 38 -2.50 5.66 0.16
N LYS A 39 -2.85 6.42 1.20
CA LYS A 39 -4.22 6.88 1.48
C LYS A 39 -4.70 7.91 0.47
N VAL A 40 -3.78 8.67 -0.13
CA VAL A 40 -4.05 9.62 -1.21
C VAL A 40 -3.18 9.26 -2.40
N THR A 41 -3.81 8.99 -3.54
CA THR A 41 -3.15 8.39 -4.70
C THR A 41 -2.81 9.40 -5.79
N HIS A 42 -3.44 10.57 -5.80
CA HIS A 42 -3.28 11.62 -6.85
C HIS A 42 -3.39 11.10 -8.31
N GLY A 43 -4.09 9.98 -8.53
CA GLY A 43 -4.23 9.33 -9.85
C GLY A 43 -3.11 8.33 -10.20
N LEU A 44 -2.14 8.10 -9.31
CA LEU A 44 -1.04 7.15 -9.49
C LEU A 44 -1.51 5.69 -9.37
N SER A 45 -2.09 5.13 -10.44
CA SER A 45 -2.59 3.74 -10.41
C SER A 45 -1.50 2.66 -10.34
N ARG A 46 -0.29 2.93 -10.85
CA ARG A 46 0.81 1.95 -10.98
C ARG A 46 2.18 2.65 -10.87
N PRO A 47 3.27 1.97 -10.43
CA PRO A 47 4.60 2.59 -10.30
C PRO A 47 5.12 3.15 -11.64
N LEU A 48 4.81 2.46 -12.74
CA LEU A 48 5.18 2.85 -14.11
C LEU A 48 4.53 4.15 -14.60
N LYS A 49 3.57 4.72 -13.85
CA LYS A 49 2.94 6.02 -14.13
C LYS A 49 3.41 7.12 -13.16
N ALA A 50 4.42 6.86 -12.33
CA ALA A 50 4.94 7.86 -11.40
C ALA A 50 5.61 9.03 -12.15
N GLU A 51 5.15 10.23 -11.85
CA GLU A 51 5.76 11.49 -12.28
C GLU A 51 6.55 12.12 -11.11
N GLU A 52 7.28 13.22 -11.36
CA GLU A 52 8.07 13.91 -10.33
C GLU A 52 7.22 14.35 -9.12
N ARG A 53 5.95 14.71 -9.35
CA ARG A 53 4.99 15.04 -8.27
C ARG A 53 4.77 13.89 -7.27
N ASP A 54 4.95 12.65 -7.70
CA ASP A 54 4.66 11.45 -6.91
C ASP A 54 5.81 11.01 -6.02
N VAL A 55 7.00 11.62 -6.17
CA VAL A 55 8.23 11.27 -5.42
C VAL A 55 8.01 11.26 -3.90
N LYS A 56 7.21 12.21 -3.37
CA LYS A 56 6.85 12.25 -1.93
C LYS A 56 5.97 11.08 -1.49
N VAL A 57 5.05 10.63 -2.34
CA VAL A 57 4.17 9.48 -2.06
C VAL A 57 4.99 8.19 -2.10
N VAL A 58 5.77 7.98 -3.17
CA VAL A 58 6.67 6.81 -3.31
C VAL A 58 7.69 6.75 -2.17
N GLY A 59 8.28 7.88 -1.78
CA GLY A 59 9.18 7.96 -0.63
C GLY A 59 8.51 7.61 0.70
N SER A 60 7.24 7.98 0.88
CA SER A 60 6.46 7.63 2.08
C SER A 60 6.17 6.12 2.14
N LEU A 61 5.86 5.49 1.00
CA LEU A 61 5.67 4.03 0.89
C LEU A 61 6.95 3.26 1.21
N LEU A 62 8.09 3.69 0.68
CA LEU A 62 9.41 3.11 0.97
C LEU A 62 9.83 3.33 2.44
N TYR A 63 9.49 4.48 3.03
CA TYR A 63 9.77 4.73 4.45
C TYR A 63 8.94 3.83 5.37
N ALA A 64 7.64 3.68 5.10
CA ALA A 64 6.80 2.72 5.82
C ALA A 64 7.26 1.28 5.62
N ALA A 65 7.79 0.93 4.43
CA ALA A 65 8.38 -0.38 4.19
C ALA A 65 9.58 -0.68 5.11
N LYS A 66 10.34 0.34 5.51
CA LYS A 66 11.44 0.19 6.49
C LYS A 66 10.94 -0.22 7.90
N ALA A 67 9.69 0.05 8.25
CA ALA A 67 9.19 0.04 9.63
C ALA A 67 8.90 -1.37 10.22
N ASN A 68 9.81 -2.33 10.05
CA ASN A 68 9.73 -3.71 10.57
C ASN A 68 8.53 -4.54 10.10
N LEU A 69 8.02 -4.24 8.90
CA LEU A 69 7.21 -5.19 8.15
C LEU A 69 8.19 -6.10 7.39
N TYR A 70 8.13 -7.42 7.60
CA TYR A 70 8.88 -8.39 6.79
C TYR A 70 8.28 -8.43 5.37
N ILE A 71 8.69 -7.51 4.51
CA ILE A 71 8.12 -7.30 3.18
C ILE A 71 8.86 -8.14 2.17
N THR A 72 8.19 -9.20 1.68
CA THR A 72 8.67 -9.97 0.55
C THR A 72 8.45 -9.24 -0.78
N PHE A 73 7.39 -8.42 -0.90
CA PHE A 73 7.09 -7.62 -2.10
C PHE A 73 6.37 -6.30 -1.74
N MET A 74 6.80 -5.19 -2.36
CA MET A 74 6.10 -3.90 -2.28
C MET A 74 5.32 -3.63 -3.58
N PHE A 75 3.99 -3.72 -3.52
CA PHE A 75 3.10 -3.41 -4.63
C PHE A 75 2.49 -2.02 -4.46
N ILE A 76 2.96 -1.03 -5.22
CA ILE A 76 2.27 0.26 -5.34
C ILE A 76 1.06 0.07 -6.26
N VAL A 77 -0.11 -0.19 -5.68
CA VAL A 77 -1.37 -0.27 -6.42
C VAL A 77 -2.39 0.66 -5.76
N SER A 78 -2.58 1.84 -6.34
CA SER A 78 -3.83 2.55 -6.16
C SER A 78 -4.88 1.77 -6.92
N GLY A 79 -5.84 1.20 -6.23
CA GLY A 79 -6.96 0.57 -6.91
C GLY A 79 -8.02 1.60 -7.22
N ASP A 80 -7.92 2.31 -8.34
CA ASP A 80 -9.11 2.85 -8.98
C ASP A 80 -10.11 1.68 -9.16
N GLY A 81 -11.34 1.84 -8.66
CA GLY A 81 -12.26 0.74 -8.36
C GLY A 81 -12.89 0.04 -9.56
N ARG A 82 -12.07 -0.62 -10.39
CA ARG A 82 -12.43 -1.46 -11.54
C ARG A 82 -11.70 -2.80 -11.48
#